data_AF-A0A844P3Q8-F1
#
_entry.id   AF-A0A844P3Q8-F1
#
_cell.length_a   1.000
_cell.length_b   1.000
_cell.length_c   1.000
_cell.angle_alpha   90.00
_cell.angle_beta   90.00
_cell.angle_gamma   90.00
#
_symmetry.space_group_name_H-M   'P 1'
#
loop_
_entity.id
_entity.type
_entity.pdbx_description
1 polymer ?
#
loop_
_entity_poly.entity_id
_entity_poly.type
_entity_poly.pdbx_seq_one_letter_code
_entity_poly.pdbx_strand_id
1 'polypeptide(L)'
;MNESNERDIQAVVSSIMSMAMDCSKPLTISVTYVSMSNSIVVSVFKDSKLFLCGPSTIAHYACDFRDGYCMDLMKGEKVVENSTINSLLNVESRLADLIIEAKDNAEVTA
;
A
#
# COMPACT_ATOMS: atom_id res chain seq x y z
N MET A 1 -7.18 17.17 8.99
CA MET A 1 -6.08 16.96 8.04
C MET A 1 -5.83 18.31 7.37
N ASN A 2 -4.58 18.72 7.15
CA ASN A 2 -4.35 19.98 6.44
C ASN A 2 -4.38 19.70 4.92
N GLU A 3 -4.82 20.65 4.10
CA GLU A 3 -5.01 20.45 2.64
C GLU A 3 -3.75 19.95 1.89
N SER A 4 -2.56 20.25 2.42
CA SER A 4 -1.29 19.71 1.90
C SER A 4 -1.25 18.18 2.03
N ASN A 5 -1.56 17.66 3.22
CA ASN A 5 -1.48 16.23 3.50
C ASN A 5 -2.47 15.42 2.64
N GLU A 6 -3.66 15.98 2.35
CA GLU A 6 -4.65 15.29 1.51
C GLU A 6 -4.16 15.14 0.06
N ARG A 7 -3.54 16.20 -0.48
CA ARG A 7 -2.94 16.17 -1.82
C ARG A 7 -1.76 15.22 -1.90
N ASP A 8 -0.90 15.21 -0.89
CA ASP A 8 0.26 14.33 -0.84
C ASP A 8 -0.18 12.85 -0.74
N ILE A 9 -1.17 12.55 0.09
CA ILE A 9 -1.82 11.23 0.17
C ILE A 9 -2.38 10.82 -1.19
N GLN A 10 -3.13 11.71 -1.85
CA GLN A 10 -3.74 11.42 -3.13
C GLN A 10 -2.68 11.12 -4.20
N ALA A 11 -1.58 11.89 -4.22
CA ALA A 11 -0.46 11.65 -5.12
C ALA A 11 0.17 10.26 -4.91
N VAL A 12 0.41 9.86 -3.65
CA VAL A 12 0.94 8.54 -3.32
C VAL A 12 0.00 7.42 -3.77
N VAL A 13 -1.30 7.54 -3.48
CA VAL A 13 -2.30 6.55 -3.89
C VAL A 13 -2.39 6.45 -5.42
N SER A 14 -2.36 7.58 -6.12
CA SER A 14 -2.32 7.61 -7.59
C SER A 14 -1.06 6.95 -8.15
N SER A 15 0.12 7.15 -7.51
CA SER A 15 1.36 6.48 -7.90
C SER A 15 1.24 4.96 -7.81
N ILE A 16 0.78 4.45 -6.66
CA ILE A 16 0.57 3.00 -6.44
C ILE A 16 -0.36 2.41 -7.51
N MET A 17 -1.48 3.10 -7.78
CA MET A 17 -2.45 2.63 -8.77
C MET A 17 -1.88 2.66 -10.19
N SER A 18 -1.09 3.68 -10.55
CA SER A 18 -0.44 3.76 -11.85
C SER A 18 0.53 2.59 -12.06
N MET A 19 1.35 2.27 -11.07
CA MET A 19 2.27 1.12 -11.15
C MET A 19 1.52 -0.20 -11.31
N ALA A 20 0.39 -0.34 -10.60
CA ALA A 20 -0.43 -1.55 -10.67
C ALA A 20 -1.08 -1.74 -12.05
N MET A 21 -1.43 -0.66 -12.76
CA MET A 21 -2.01 -0.74 -14.12
C MET A 21 -1.01 -1.30 -15.15
N ASP A 22 0.29 -1.14 -14.92
CA ASP A 22 1.34 -1.68 -15.77
C ASP A 22 1.67 -3.16 -15.49
N CYS A 23 0.99 -3.79 -14.52
CA CYS A 23 1.20 -5.19 -14.18
C CYS A 23 0.37 -6.13 -15.08
N SER A 24 1.02 -7.14 -15.66
CA SER A 24 0.38 -8.11 -16.55
C SER A 24 -0.45 -9.20 -15.83
N LYS A 25 -0.23 -9.39 -14.51
CA LYS A 25 -1.02 -10.31 -13.67
C LYS A 25 -2.08 -9.52 -12.87
N PRO A 26 -3.28 -10.08 -12.67
CA PRO A 26 -4.32 -9.43 -11.88
C PRO A 26 -3.88 -9.29 -10.43
N LEU A 27 -3.64 -8.05 -9.99
CA LEU A 27 -3.40 -7.67 -8.60
C LEU A 27 -4.62 -6.96 -8.05
N THR A 28 -5.05 -7.33 -6.85
CA THR A 28 -6.08 -6.56 -6.11
C THR A 28 -5.39 -5.68 -5.09
N ILE A 29 -5.58 -4.37 -5.23
CA ILE A 29 -5.09 -3.37 -4.26
C ILE A 29 -6.31 -2.69 -3.64
N SER A 30 -6.41 -2.76 -2.32
CA SER A 30 -7.40 -2.01 -1.53
C SER A 30 -6.70 -0.87 -0.80
N VAL A 31 -7.15 0.35 -1.06
CA VAL A 31 -6.76 1.54 -0.30
C VAL A 31 -8.01 2.04 0.43
N THR A 32 -7.99 1.96 1.75
CA THR A 32 -9.12 2.34 2.60
C THR A 32 -8.72 3.50 3.49
N TYR A 33 -9.42 4.63 3.37
CA TYR A 33 -9.32 5.71 4.35
C TYR A 33 -10.27 5.45 5.52
N VAL A 34 -9.72 5.35 6.73
CA VAL A 34 -10.46 5.12 7.96
C VAL A 34 -10.60 6.45 8.70
N SER A 35 -11.72 7.14 8.47
CA SER A 35 -11.96 8.49 8.99
C SER A 35 -11.97 8.57 10.52
N MET A 36 -12.42 7.51 11.22
CA MET A 36 -12.50 7.49 12.68
C MET A 36 -11.12 7.57 13.35
N SER A 37 -10.13 6.87 12.78
CA SER A 37 -8.74 6.89 13.24
C SER A 37 -7.88 7.94 12.53
N ASN A 38 -8.38 8.55 11.46
CA ASN A 38 -7.55 9.38 10.56
C ASN A 38 -6.34 8.57 10.10
N SER A 39 -6.60 7.45 9.43
CA SER A 39 -5.57 6.54 8.93
C SER A 39 -5.88 6.05 7.52
N ILE A 40 -4.86 5.59 6.80
CA ILE A 40 -5.02 4.84 5.56
C ILE A 40 -4.57 3.42 5.76
N VAL A 41 -5.35 2.48 5.27
CA VAL A 41 -5.00 1.06 5.21
C VAL A 41 -4.79 0.68 3.75
N VAL A 42 -3.62 0.16 3.41
CA VAL A 42 -3.28 -0.34 2.08
C VAL A 42 -3.10 -1.85 2.16
N SER A 43 -3.83 -2.59 1.34
CA SER A 43 -3.74 -4.05 1.29
C SER A 43 -3.56 -4.52 -0.14
N VAL A 44 -2.65 -5.46 -0.35
CA VAL A 44 -2.44 -6.11 -1.65
C VAL A 44 -2.71 -7.60 -1.51
N PHE A 45 -3.48 -8.14 -2.44
CA PHE A 45 -3.89 -9.53 -2.46
C PHE A 45 -3.39 -10.24 -3.72
N LYS A 46 -2.96 -11.49 -3.54
CA LYS A 46 -2.56 -12.44 -4.60
C LYS A 46 -3.73 -12.91 -5.46
N ASP A 47 -4.94 -12.91 -4.91
CA ASP A 47 -6.12 -13.44 -5.59
C ASP A 47 -7.15 -12.34 -5.79
N SER A 48 -7.57 -12.19 -7.05
CA SER A 48 -8.68 -11.33 -7.49
C SER A 48 -9.99 -11.52 -6.71
N LYS A 49 -10.18 -12.65 -6.03
CA LYS A 49 -11.45 -13.04 -5.41
C LYS A 49 -11.54 -12.82 -3.89
N LEU A 50 -10.49 -12.34 -3.22
CA LEU A 50 -10.47 -12.22 -1.76
C LEU A 50 -10.10 -10.80 -1.30
N PHE A 51 -10.99 -10.19 -0.50
CA PHE A 51 -10.87 -8.82 0.03
C PHE A 51 -10.66 -8.77 1.56
N LEU A 52 -10.17 -9.84 2.16
CA LEU A 52 -9.98 -9.95 3.62
C LEU A 52 -8.52 -10.22 3.96
N CYS A 53 -8.01 -9.59 5.02
CA CYS A 53 -6.71 -9.93 5.59
C CYS A 53 -6.68 -11.43 5.92
N GLY A 54 -5.80 -12.16 5.25
CA GLY A 54 -5.82 -13.62 5.25
C GLY A 54 -4.70 -14.22 4.40
N PRO A 55 -4.71 -15.54 4.14
CA PRO A 55 -3.61 -16.24 3.46
C PRO A 55 -3.34 -15.77 2.02
N SER A 56 -4.26 -15.00 1.42
CA SER A 56 -4.09 -14.36 0.11
C SER A 56 -3.47 -12.96 0.16
N THR A 57 -3.27 -12.38 1.35
CA THR A 57 -2.67 -11.04 1.50
C THR A 57 -1.15 -11.13 1.40
N ILE A 58 -0.53 -10.27 0.58
CA ILE A 58 0.93 -10.19 0.42
C ILE A 58 1.54 -8.94 1.05
N ALA A 59 0.75 -7.89 1.18
CA ALA A 59 1.12 -6.68 1.88
C ALA A 59 -0.11 -6.13 2.60
N HIS A 60 0.08 -5.68 3.84
CA HIS A 60 -0.98 -5.05 4.62
C HIS A 60 -0.35 -3.96 5.49
N TYR A 61 -0.67 -2.71 5.18
CA TYR A 61 -0.12 -1.55 5.85
C TYR A 61 -1.23 -0.70 6.45
N ALA A 62 -1.03 -0.22 7.67
CA ALA A 62 -1.87 0.79 8.30
C ALA A 62 -1.03 2.02 8.65
N CYS A 63 -1.37 3.17 8.07
CA CYS A 63 -0.72 4.45 8.23
C CYS A 63 -1.56 5.37 9.09
N ASP A 64 -1.15 5.62 10.32
CA ASP A 64 -1.81 6.52 11.26
C ASP A 64 -1.27 7.95 11.09
N PHE A 65 -2.16 8.89 10.73
CA PHE A 65 -1.79 10.30 10.53
C PHE A 65 -1.66 11.08 11.83
N ARG A 66 -2.17 10.58 12.96
CA ARG A 66 -2.02 11.23 14.27
C ARG A 66 -0.64 10.96 14.84
N ASP A 67 -0.22 9.70 14.79
CA ASP A 67 1.03 9.25 15.40
C ASP A 67 2.21 9.27 14.42
N GLY A 68 1.96 9.55 13.15
CA GLY A 68 3.02 9.85 12.19
C GLY A 68 3.74 8.62 11.63
N TYR A 69 3.12 7.44 11.68
CA TYR A 69 3.77 6.19 11.30
C TYR A 69 2.88 5.27 10.46
N CYS A 70 3.52 4.39 9.69
CA CYS A 70 2.88 3.22 9.11
C CYS A 70 3.35 1.94 9.82
N MET A 71 2.46 0.96 9.95
CA MET A 71 2.76 -0.38 10.43
C MET A 71 2.53 -1.39 9.31
N ASP A 72 3.49 -2.29 9.14
CA ASP A 72 3.35 -3.53 8.40
C ASP A 72 2.59 -4.51 9.31
N LEU A 73 1.32 -4.68 9.05
CA LEU A 73 0.43 -5.53 9.85
C LEU A 73 0.67 -7.02 9.58
N MET A 74 1.38 -7.39 8.51
CA MET A 74 1.79 -8.78 8.28
C MET A 74 2.99 -9.16 9.16
N LYS A 75 3.90 -8.19 9.40
CA LYS A 75 5.11 -8.40 10.22
C LYS A 75 4.96 -7.94 11.67
N GLY A 76 3.96 -7.11 11.96
CA GLY A 76 3.82 -6.43 13.25
C GLY A 76 4.88 -5.35 13.48
N GLU A 77 5.47 -4.83 12.41
CA GLU A 77 6.62 -3.91 12.46
C GLU A 77 6.24 -2.49 12.04
N LYS A 78 6.89 -1.50 12.65
CA LYS A 78 6.77 -0.10 12.22
C LYS A 78 7.64 0.15 10.97
N VAL A 79 7.08 0.84 9.99
CA VAL A 79 7.72 1.19 8.69
C VAL A 79 8.35 2.60 8.72
N VAL A 80 8.49 3.17 9.92
CA VAL A 80 8.73 4.60 10.22
C VAL A 80 9.94 5.22 9.53
N GLU A 81 9.77 6.48 9.09
CA GLU A 81 10.74 7.58 9.28
C GLU A 81 10.04 8.94 9.50
N ASN A 82 10.07 9.50 10.73
CA ASN A 82 9.87 10.92 11.15
C ASN A 82 8.69 11.78 10.61
N SER A 83 7.87 11.33 9.67
CA SER A 83 6.61 11.98 9.25
C SER A 83 5.69 10.97 8.56
N THR A 84 4.37 11.22 8.55
CA THR A 84 3.44 10.28 7.91
C THR A 84 3.60 10.21 6.40
N ILE A 85 4.00 11.31 5.75
CA ILE A 85 4.22 11.30 4.30
C ILE A 85 5.43 10.46 3.92
N ASN A 86 6.54 10.54 4.67
CA ASN A 86 7.69 9.67 4.44
C ASN A 86 7.34 8.20 4.69
N SER A 87 6.51 7.94 5.70
CA SER A 87 6.04 6.58 5.98
C SER A 87 5.14 6.05 4.85
N LEU A 88 4.30 6.90 4.26
CA LEU A 88 3.49 6.57 3.08
C LEU A 88 4.34 6.36 1.82
N LEU A 89 5.36 7.19 1.59
CA LEU A 89 6.32 7.02 0.50
C LEU A 89 7.11 5.71 0.65
N ASN A 90 7.50 5.34 1.88
CA ASN A 90 8.12 4.05 2.14
C ASN A 90 7.17 2.87 1.87
N VAL A 91 5.88 3.02 2.21
CA VAL A 91 4.86 2.02 1.85
C VAL A 91 4.73 1.93 0.34
N GLU A 92 4.66 3.05 -0.36
CA GLU A 92 4.58 3.10 -1.83
C GLU A 92 5.81 2.45 -2.49
N SER A 93 7.02 2.74 -2.04
CA SER A 93 8.25 2.09 -2.52
C SER A 93 8.22 0.57 -2.29
N ARG A 94 7.82 0.10 -1.11
CA ARG A 94 7.70 -1.36 -0.84
C ARG A 94 6.64 -2.03 -1.72
N LEU A 95 5.56 -1.32 -2.01
CA LEU A 95 4.52 -1.79 -2.92
C LEU A 95 5.00 -1.80 -4.36
N ALA A 96 5.81 -0.80 -4.77
CA ALA A 96 6.44 -0.76 -6.08
C ALA A 96 7.30 -2.00 -6.32
N ASP A 97 8.16 -2.35 -5.35
CA ASP A 97 8.99 -3.55 -5.41
C ASP A 97 8.15 -4.82 -5.58
N LEU A 98 7.06 -4.96 -4.81
CA LEU A 98 6.14 -6.11 -4.93
C LEU A 98 5.43 -6.17 -6.29
N ILE A 99 5.05 -5.02 -6.85
CA ILE A 99 4.40 -4.94 -8.16
C ILE A 99 5.41 -5.31 -9.27
N ILE A 100 6.65 -4.83 -9.17
CA ILE A 100 7.75 -5.18 -10.08
C ILE A 100 8.06 -6.68 -10.01
N GLU A 101 8.25 -7.22 -8.80
CA GLU A 101 8.46 -8.67 -8.62
C GLU A 101 7.31 -9.50 -9.19
N ALA A 102 6.06 -9.07 -9.00
CA ALA A 102 4.90 -9.75 -9.56
C ALA A 102 4.90 -9.72 -11.10
N LYS A 103 5.37 -8.62 -11.70
CA LYS A 103 5.55 -8.45 -13.14
C LYS A 103 6.68 -9.33 -13.68
N ASP A 104 7.87 -9.29 -13.10
CA ASP A 104 9.03 -10.07 -13.54
C ASP A 104 8.73 -11.58 -13.47
N ASN A 105 8.09 -12.02 -12.38
CA ASN A 105 7.63 -13.40 -12.24
C ASN A 105 6.50 -13.77 -13.21
N ALA A 106 5.81 -12.81 -13.82
CA ALA A 106 4.86 -13.08 -14.89
C ALA A 106 5.57 -13.32 -16.22
N GLU A 107 6.53 -12.45 -16.56
CA GLU A 107 7.30 -12.51 -17.80
C GLU A 107 8.15 -13.79 -17.90
N VAL A 108 8.72 -14.28 -16.80
CA VAL A 108 9.48 -15.55 -16.78
C VAL A 108 8.58 -16.79 -16.94
N THR A 109 7.29 -16.67 -16.59
CA THR A 109 6.32 -17.79 -16.64
C THR A 109 5.47 -17.83 -17.90
N ALA A 110 5.58 -16.81 -18.78
CA ALA A 110 4.85 -16.68 -20.03
C ALA A 110 5.66 -17.23 -21.22
#